data_AF-X1EJZ3-F1
#
_entry.id   AF-X1EJZ3-F1
#
_cell.length_a   1.000
_cell.length_b   1.000
_cell.length_c   1.000
_cell.angle_alpha   90.00
_cell.angle_beta   90.00
_cell.angle_gamma   90.00
#
_symmetry.space_group_name_H-M   'P 1'
#
loop_
_entity.id
_entity.type
_entity.pdbx_description
1 polymer ?
#
loop_
_entity_poly.entity_id
_entity_poly.type
_entity_poly.pdbx_seq_one_letter_code
_entity_poly.pdbx_strand_id
1 'polypeptide(L)'
;MGNMVENRDIKGLSLLLEKVYWEGGHDFRDYKPGTVTRRLQRRLFAAGTGTYLEYMRFLDAHPEEYQRLADDLTIKVSGFFRSRYTFQQ
;
A
#
# COMPACT_ATOMS: atom_id res chain seq x y z
N MET A 1 -22.81 16.87 6.99
CA MET A 1 -21.79 16.98 5.91
C MET A 1 -20.53 16.23 6.36
N GLY A 2 -20.50 14.90 6.21
CA GLY A 2 -19.42 14.06 6.77
C GLY A 2 -18.99 12.88 5.90
N ASN A 3 -19.34 12.86 4.60
CA ASN A 3 -19.16 11.67 3.75
C ASN A 3 -18.28 11.89 2.50
N MET A 4 -17.71 13.08 2.30
CA MET A 4 -16.97 13.41 1.07
C MET A 4 -15.44 13.28 1.20
N VAL A 5 -14.92 13.24 2.44
CA VAL A 5 -13.47 13.08 2.70
C VAL A 5 -13.11 11.60 2.80
N GLU A 6 -13.83 10.81 3.62
CA GLU A 6 -13.62 9.37 3.75
C GLU A 6 -13.66 8.61 2.41
N ASN A 7 -14.55 9.02 1.49
CA ASN A 7 -14.70 8.32 0.21
C ASN A 7 -13.50 8.54 -0.75
N ARG A 8 -12.78 9.66 -0.64
CA ARG A 8 -11.57 9.90 -1.43
C ARG A 8 -10.40 9.08 -0.92
N ASP A 9 -10.28 8.94 0.40
CA ASP A 9 -9.21 8.15 1.02
C ASP A 9 -9.40 6.65 0.77
N ILE A 10 -10.64 6.15 0.76
CA ILE A 10 -10.93 4.75 0.40
C ILE A 10 -10.51 4.44 -1.03
N LYS A 11 -10.86 5.31 -1.99
CA LYS A 11 -10.46 5.11 -3.40
C LYS A 11 -8.95 5.14 -3.58
N GLY A 12 -8.27 6.10 -2.95
CA GLY A 12 -6.81 6.19 -3.02
C GLY A 12 -6.11 4.99 -2.38
N LEU A 13 -6.64 4.49 -1.26
CA LEU A 13 -6.18 3.25 -0.63
C LEU A 13 -6.33 2.06 -1.58
N SER A 14 -7.53 1.84 -2.15
CA SER A 14 -7.78 0.73 -3.06
C SER A 14 -6.82 0.75 -4.25
N LEU A 15 -6.61 1.91 -4.89
CA LEU A 15 -5.69 2.06 -6.01
C LEU A 15 -4.24 1.73 -5.63
N LEU A 16 -3.80 2.18 -4.44
CA LEU A 16 -2.46 1.85 -3.95
C LEU A 16 -2.32 0.34 -3.71
N LEU A 17 -3.32 -0.30 -3.09
CA LEU A 17 -3.30 -1.75 -2.85
C LEU A 17 -3.28 -2.54 -4.15
N GLU A 18 -4.02 -2.10 -5.17
CA GLU A 18 -3.96 -2.70 -6.50
C GLU A 18 -2.57 -2.55 -7.13
N LYS A 19 -1.96 -1.36 -7.04
CA LYS A 19 -0.59 -1.14 -7.54
C LYS A 19 0.41 -2.04 -6.82
N VAL A 20 0.34 -2.15 -5.50
CA VAL A 20 1.24 -3.00 -4.70
C VAL A 20 1.04 -4.48 -5.01
N TYR A 21 -0.19 -4.89 -5.35
CA TYR A 21 -0.47 -6.24 -5.82
C TYR A 21 0.15 -6.52 -7.20
N TRP A 22 -0.10 -5.65 -8.19
CA TRP A 22 0.37 -5.83 -9.56
C TRP A 22 1.88 -5.65 -9.70
N GLU A 23 2.44 -4.63 -9.07
CA GLU A 23 3.85 -4.24 -9.20
C GLU A 23 4.72 -4.83 -8.08
N GLY A 24 4.19 -4.93 -6.87
CA GLY A 24 4.93 -5.46 -5.72
C GLY A 24 4.77 -6.96 -5.52
N GLY A 25 3.75 -7.57 -6.12
CA GLY A 25 3.43 -8.99 -5.93
C GLY A 25 2.79 -9.32 -4.58
N HIS A 26 2.36 -8.32 -3.81
CA HIS A 26 1.85 -8.48 -2.46
C HIS A 26 0.36 -8.13 -2.38
N ASP A 27 -0.49 -9.09 -1.96
CA ASP A 27 -1.93 -8.88 -1.85
C ASP A 27 -2.34 -8.45 -0.44
N PHE A 28 -2.81 -7.21 -0.30
CA PHE A 28 -3.32 -6.67 0.96
C PHE A 28 -4.82 -6.34 0.92
N ARG A 29 -5.54 -6.75 -0.13
CA ARG A 29 -6.95 -6.38 -0.34
C ARG A 29 -7.91 -7.02 0.66
N ASP A 30 -7.55 -8.16 1.24
CA ASP A 30 -8.34 -8.88 2.26
C ASP A 30 -8.15 -8.33 3.69
N TYR A 31 -7.28 -7.34 3.87
CA TYR A 31 -6.98 -6.84 5.22
C TYR A 31 -8.04 -5.85 5.70
N LYS A 32 -8.28 -5.87 7.01
CA LYS A 32 -9.21 -4.91 7.66
C LYS A 32 -8.77 -3.47 7.35
N PRO A 33 -9.60 -2.66 6.67
CA PRO A 33 -9.21 -1.33 6.19
C PRO A 33 -8.62 -0.44 7.28
N GLY A 34 -9.23 -0.43 8.49
CA GLY A 34 -8.73 0.40 9.60
C GLY A 34 -7.32 0.04 10.09
N THR A 35 -6.88 -1.22 9.91
CA THR A 35 -5.51 -1.61 10.28
C THR A 35 -4.52 -1.21 9.19
N VAL A 36 -4.89 -1.42 7.92
CA VAL A 36 -4.06 -1.06 6.76
C VAL A 36 -3.87 0.44 6.70
N THR A 37 -4.96 1.21 6.72
CA THR A 37 -4.92 2.68 6.61
C THR A 37 -3.98 3.30 7.65
N ARG A 38 -4.04 2.85 8.91
CA ARG A 38 -3.19 3.40 9.98
C ARG A 38 -1.70 3.09 9.78
N ARG A 39 -1.37 1.90 9.30
CA ARG A 39 0.02 1.51 8.99
C ARG A 39 0.53 2.26 7.77
N LEU A 40 -0.31 2.33 6.75
CA LEU A 40 -0.05 3.08 5.53
C LEU A 40 0.21 4.55 5.83
N GLN A 41 -0.63 5.21 6.63
CA GLN A 41 -0.43 6.61 7.04
C GLN A 41 0.92 6.83 7.74
N ARG A 42 1.33 5.91 8.62
CA ARG A 42 2.67 5.97 9.24
C ARG A 42 3.76 5.84 8.19
N ARG A 43 3.56 4.96 7.19
CA ARG A 43 4.52 4.79 6.11
C ARG A 43 4.61 6.00 5.19
N LEU A 44 3.47 6.59 4.82
CA LEU A 44 3.40 7.83 4.05
C LEU A 44 4.19 8.93 4.75
N PHE A 45 3.98 9.11 6.06
CA PHE A 45 4.72 10.08 6.87
C PHE A 45 6.23 9.80 6.90
N ALA A 46 6.62 8.53 7.09
CA ALA A 46 8.03 8.13 7.10
C ALA A 46 8.72 8.33 5.73
N ALA A 47 7.99 8.16 4.63
CA ALA A 47 8.44 8.44 3.28
C ALA A 47 8.38 9.93 2.91
N GLY A 48 7.86 10.79 3.79
CA GLY A 48 7.70 12.22 3.52
C GLY A 48 6.60 12.54 2.48
N THR A 49 5.66 11.63 2.27
CA THR A 49 4.55 11.78 1.31
C THR A 49 3.26 12.14 2.04
N GLY A 50 2.47 13.08 1.50
CA GLY A 50 1.22 13.55 2.11
C GLY A 50 -0.03 12.83 1.59
N THR A 51 0.08 12.16 0.44
CA THR A 51 -1.06 11.55 -0.25
C THR A 51 -0.71 10.18 -0.82
N TYR A 52 -1.72 9.32 -1.02
CA TYR A 52 -1.52 8.02 -1.69
C TYR A 52 -0.96 8.16 -3.11
N LEU A 53 -1.31 9.23 -3.83
CA LEU A 53 -0.80 9.48 -5.17
C LEU A 53 0.70 9.82 -5.15
N GLU A 54 1.15 10.64 -4.20
CA GLU A 54 2.57 10.91 -4.00
C GLU A 54 3.32 9.64 -3.62
N TYR A 55 2.73 8.82 -2.74
CA TYR A 55 3.33 7.57 -2.34
C TYR A 55 3.42 6.56 -3.50
N MET A 56 2.42 6.48 -4.38
CA MET A 56 2.51 5.68 -5.60
C MET A 56 3.67 6.10 -6.50
N ARG A 57 3.90 7.42 -6.68
CA ARG A 57 5.05 7.92 -7.43
C ARG A 57 6.38 7.65 -6.72
N PHE A 58 6.39 7.71 -5.39
CA PHE A 58 7.56 7.37 -4.60
C PHE A 58 7.92 5.89 -4.75
N LEU A 59 6.92 4.99 -4.76
CA LEU A 59 7.11 3.58 -5.05
C LEU A 59 7.73 3.34 -6.45
N ASP A 60 7.28 4.07 -7.46
CA ASP A 60 7.85 3.98 -8.82
C ASP A 60 9.33 4.42 -8.87
N ALA A 61 9.69 5.43 -8.08
CA ALA A 61 11.07 5.91 -7.98
C ALA A 61 11.97 5.04 -7.09
N HIS A 62 11.38 4.29 -6.15
CA HIS A 62 12.08 3.51 -5.13
C HIS A 62 11.50 2.09 -5.03
N PRO A 63 11.90 1.17 -5.92
CA PRO A 63 11.42 -0.22 -5.91
C PRO A 63 11.66 -0.94 -4.56
N GLU A 64 12.69 -0.56 -3.81
CA GLU A 64 12.97 -1.09 -2.47
C GLU A 64 11.87 -0.75 -1.44
N GLU A 65 11.09 0.30 -1.67
CA GLU A 65 10.01 0.72 -0.77
C GLU A 65 8.82 -0.26 -0.83
N TYR A 66 8.62 -0.99 -1.93
CA TYR A 66 7.60 -2.04 -2.00
C TYR A 66 7.82 -3.12 -0.94
N GLN A 67 9.08 -3.53 -0.71
CA GLN A 67 9.39 -4.51 0.32
C GLN A 67 9.21 -3.94 1.73
N ARG A 68 9.61 -2.69 1.96
CA ARG A 68 9.41 -2.04 3.27
C ARG A 68 7.94 -1.87 3.61
N LEU A 69 7.13 -1.50 2.62
CA LEU A 69 5.69 -1.44 2.75
C LEU A 69 5.11 -2.81 3.07
N ALA A 70 5.54 -3.83 2.34
CA ALA A 70 5.08 -5.19 2.57
C ALA A 70 5.44 -5.69 3.97
N ASP A 71 6.68 -5.50 4.41
CA ASP A 71 7.11 -5.81 5.77
C ASP A 71 6.22 -5.11 6.79
N ASP A 72 6.05 -3.79 6.68
CA ASP A 72 5.25 -2.99 7.63
C ASP A 72 3.80 -3.49 7.72
N LEU A 73 3.19 -3.89 6.60
CA LEU A 73 1.85 -4.46 6.56
C LEU A 73 1.81 -5.92 7.08
N THR A 74 2.91 -6.68 6.95
CA THR A 74 2.98 -8.13 7.20
C THR A 74 3.42 -8.52 8.62
N ILE A 75 3.99 -7.63 9.45
CA ILE A 75 4.52 -7.96 10.82
C ILE A 75 3.49 -8.65 11.77
N LYS A 76 2.20 -8.77 11.44
CA LYS A 76 1.22 -9.55 12.24
C LYS A 76 0.43 -10.64 11.49
N VAL A 77 0.70 -10.88 10.21
CA VAL A 77 0.02 -11.91 9.41
C VAL A 77 1.05 -12.94 8.95
N SER A 78 1.48 -13.77 9.90
CA SER A 78 2.31 -14.94 9.58
C SER A 78 1.45 -15.93 8.80
N GLY A 79 1.42 -15.80 7.48
CA GLY A 79 0.64 -16.70 6.65
C GLY A 79 0.64 -16.30 5.19
N PHE A 80 1.67 -16.74 4.45
CA PHE A 80 1.57 -17.02 3.03
C PHE A 80 1.18 -15.85 2.12
N PHE A 81 2.14 -15.02 1.71
CA PHE A 81 2.00 -14.28 0.45
C PHE A 81 3.02 -14.80 -0.55
N ARG A 82 2.51 -15.64 -1.46
CA ARG A 82 3.27 -16.27 -2.54
C ARG A 82 3.60 -15.22 -3.59
N SER A 83 4.88 -14.91 -3.68
CA SER A 83 5.49 -14.26 -4.83
C SER A 83 5.16 -15.04 -6.11
N ARG A 84 4.50 -14.38 -7.05
CA ARG A 84 4.74 -14.58 -8.47
C ARG A 84 5.14 -13.23 -9.07
N TYR A 85 6.38 -12.83 -8.78
CA TYR A 85 7.07 -11.85 -9.61
C TYR A 85 7.23 -12.42 -11.02
N THR A 86 6.59 -11.79 -11.99
CA THR A 86 7.04 -11.78 -13.38
C THR A 86 6.90 -10.35 -13.87
N PHE A 87 7.90 -9.52 -13.57
CA PHE A 87 8.10 -8.28 -14.32
C PHE A 87 8.69 -8.66 -15.66
N GLN A 88 7.92 -8.47 -16.74
CA GLN A 88 8.44 -8.45 -18.09
C GLN A 88 8.15 -7.07 -18.71
N GLN A 89 9.27 -6.42 -19.05
CA GLN A 89 9.52 -5.37 -20.04
C GLN A 89 9.37 -3.92 -19.62
#